data_AF-H6Q8U5-F1
#
_entry.id   AF-H6Q8U5-F1
#
_cell.length_a   1.000
_cell.length_b   1.000
_cell.length_c   1.000
_cell.angle_alpha   90.00
_cell.angle_beta   90.00
_cell.angle_gamma   90.00
#
_symmetry.space_group_name_H-M   'P 1'
#
loop_
_entity.id
_entity.type
_entity.pdbx_description
1 polymer ?
#
loop_
_entity_poly.entity_id
_entity_poly.type
_entity_poly.pdbx_seq_one_letter_code
_entity_poly.pdbx_strand_id
1 'polypeptide(L)'
;MLSRIVLDVVISALALYAAYKLFKAWKTLSDIRLSLYSFGMAMFAASLIAEAVVDMYLSNLLGEAPMRAVRRMEAALRIAIQLLSLVALIPVAIAVTPTAAYAVVPLGLIIAPLNAVLSFYIAAVTFVKSLDRGSPPYISLAFFFYGLSTTAPILSLFDLLARLLTAVFLALSVYHAQAAAK
;
A
#
# COMPACT_ATOMS: atom_id res chain seq x y z
N MET A 1 -19.21 -9.28 -11.26
CA MET A 1 -17.95 -9.51 -12.01
C MET A 1 -17.49 -8.21 -12.68
N LEU A 2 -18.29 -7.60 -13.56
CA LEU A 2 -17.96 -6.33 -14.23
C LEU A 2 -17.61 -5.18 -13.26
N SER A 3 -18.40 -4.99 -12.20
CA SER A 3 -18.17 -3.93 -11.20
C SER A 3 -16.84 -4.09 -10.45
N ARG A 4 -16.37 -5.33 -10.24
CA ARG A 4 -15.10 -5.61 -9.56
C ARG A 4 -13.91 -5.23 -10.42
N ILE A 5 -13.94 -5.64 -11.69
CA ILE A 5 -12.93 -5.31 -12.70
C ILE A 5 -12.81 -3.79 -12.86
N VAL A 6 -13.94 -3.07 -12.92
CA VAL A 6 -13.93 -1.60 -13.02
C VAL A 6 -13.22 -0.98 -11.80
N LEU A 7 -13.49 -1.47 -10.58
CA LEU A 7 -12.84 -0.99 -9.37
C LEU A 7 -11.33 -1.31 -9.36
N ASP A 8 -10.93 -2.50 -9.79
CA ASP A 8 -9.51 -2.88 -9.90
C ASP A 8 -8.77 -2.00 -10.93
N VAL A 9 -9.44 -1.59 -12.02
CA VAL A 9 -8.90 -0.65 -13.02
C VAL A 9 -8.71 0.73 -12.39
N VAL A 10 -9.70 1.21 -11.62
CA VAL A 10 -9.61 2.50 -10.92
C VAL A 10 -8.48 2.48 -9.89
N ILE A 11 -8.35 1.41 -9.09
CA ILE A 11 -7.24 1.21 -8.15
C ILE A 11 -5.90 1.31 -8.89
N SER A 12 -5.77 0.55 -9.99
CA SER A 12 -4.55 0.53 -10.80
C SER A 12 -4.20 1.92 -11.36
N ALA A 13 -5.19 2.66 -11.86
CA ALA A 13 -4.98 3.99 -12.42
C ALA A 13 -4.53 5.00 -11.35
N LEU A 14 -5.18 5.00 -10.18
CA LEU A 14 -4.82 5.86 -9.05
C LEU A 14 -3.44 5.51 -8.50
N ALA A 15 -3.14 4.23 -8.36
CA ALA A 15 -1.85 3.73 -7.90
C ALA A 15 -0.74 4.07 -8.91
N LEU A 16 -1.00 3.94 -10.22
CA LEU A 16 -0.06 4.33 -11.27
C LEU A 16 0.24 5.83 -11.25
N TYR A 17 -0.78 6.66 -11.06
CA TYR A 17 -0.61 8.10 -10.89
C TYR A 17 0.29 8.42 -9.69
N ALA A 18 0.03 7.81 -8.53
CA ALA A 18 0.85 8.00 -7.34
C ALA A 18 2.29 7.51 -7.55
N ALA A 19 2.46 6.28 -8.08
CA ALA A 19 3.75 5.66 -8.35
C ALA A 19 4.62 6.55 -9.26
N TYR A 20 4.06 7.03 -10.37
CA TYR A 20 4.78 7.89 -11.31
C TYR A 20 5.26 9.19 -10.66
N LYS A 21 4.38 9.87 -9.90
CA LYS A 21 4.72 11.14 -9.26
C LYS A 21 5.74 10.97 -8.15
N LEU A 22 5.60 9.94 -7.31
CA LEU A 22 6.54 9.62 -6.22
C LEU A 22 7.90 9.19 -6.77
N PHE A 23 7.92 8.41 -7.85
CA PHE A 23 9.17 8.03 -8.52
C PHE A 23 9.88 9.23 -9.15
N LYS A 24 9.12 10.15 -9.76
CA LYS A 24 9.69 11.41 -10.29
C LYS A 24 10.28 12.26 -9.16
N ALA A 25 9.57 12.39 -8.04
CA ALA A 25 10.05 13.13 -6.88
C ALA A 25 11.33 12.51 -6.31
N TRP A 26 11.36 11.18 -6.15
CA TRP A 26 12.52 10.43 -5.66
C TRP A 26 13.81 10.79 -6.39
N LYS A 27 13.79 10.87 -7.73
CA LYS A 27 14.97 11.23 -8.54
C LYS A 27 15.53 12.62 -8.26
N THR A 28 14.73 13.52 -7.70
CA THR A 28 15.11 14.92 -7.44
C THR A 28 15.49 15.20 -5.99
N LEU A 29 15.32 14.21 -5.09
CA LEU A 29 15.56 14.38 -3.67
C LEU A 29 17.02 14.09 -3.30
N SER A 30 17.67 15.05 -2.63
CA SER A 30 19.03 14.91 -2.10
C SER A 30 19.08 14.32 -0.69
N ASP A 31 18.02 14.49 0.10
CA ASP A 31 17.92 13.91 1.45
C ASP A 31 17.67 12.39 1.35
N ILE A 32 18.59 11.60 1.90
CA ILE A 32 18.56 10.14 1.90
C ILE A 32 17.29 9.58 2.55
N ARG A 33 16.82 10.20 3.65
CA ARG A 33 15.64 9.72 4.38
C ARG A 33 14.36 9.98 3.61
N LEU A 34 14.26 11.18 3.01
CA LEU A 34 13.12 11.54 2.17
C LEU A 34 13.12 10.76 0.85
N SER A 35 14.31 10.47 0.32
CA SER A 35 14.52 9.61 -0.84
C SER A 35 14.05 8.18 -0.56
N LEU A 36 14.47 7.58 0.56
CA LEU A 36 14.05 6.24 0.99
C LEU A 36 12.53 6.16 1.20
N TYR A 37 11.94 7.20 1.79
CA TYR A 37 10.48 7.32 1.93
C TYR A 37 9.78 7.33 0.56
N SER A 38 10.21 8.21 -0.35
CA SER A 38 9.61 8.35 -1.69
C SER A 38 9.73 7.07 -2.52
N PHE A 39 10.88 6.39 -2.41
CA PHE A 39 11.11 5.10 -3.05
C PHE A 39 10.16 4.02 -2.51
N GLY A 40 10.08 3.87 -1.18
CA GLY A 40 9.17 2.91 -0.54
C GLY A 40 7.71 3.16 -0.90
N MET A 41 7.28 4.43 -0.92
CA MET A 41 5.93 4.83 -1.32
C MET A 41 5.65 4.51 -2.80
N ALA A 42 6.63 4.69 -3.69
CA ALA A 42 6.49 4.33 -5.10
C ALA A 42 6.41 2.81 -5.30
N MET A 43 7.23 2.04 -4.58
CA MET A 43 7.16 0.57 -4.60
C MET A 43 5.82 0.07 -4.04
N PHE A 44 5.30 0.70 -3.00
CA PHE A 44 4.01 0.36 -2.42
C PHE A 44 2.86 0.64 -3.40
N ALA A 45 2.90 1.79 -4.08
CA ALA A 45 1.96 2.07 -5.15
C ALA A 45 2.05 1.04 -6.29
N ALA A 46 3.25 0.61 -6.67
CA ALA A 46 3.44 -0.43 -7.68
C ALA A 46 2.91 -1.80 -7.21
N SER A 47 3.03 -2.14 -5.93
CA SER A 47 2.50 -3.40 -5.39
C SER A 47 0.97 -3.43 -5.42
N LEU A 48 0.30 -2.30 -5.21
CA LEU A 48 -1.16 -2.17 -5.38
C LEU A 48 -1.61 -2.42 -6.83
N ILE A 49 -0.82 -1.99 -7.82
CA ILE A 49 -1.10 -2.28 -9.24
C ILE A 49 -0.97 -3.77 -9.51
N ALA A 50 0.14 -4.39 -9.05
CA ALA A 50 0.36 -5.82 -9.22
C ALA A 50 -0.77 -6.65 -8.57
N GLU A 51 -1.20 -6.23 -7.39
CA GLU A 51 -2.31 -6.85 -6.67
C GLU A 51 -3.64 -6.72 -7.43
N ALA A 52 -3.98 -5.53 -7.94
CA ALA A 52 -5.20 -5.34 -8.74
C ALA A 52 -5.20 -6.17 -10.04
N VAL A 53 -4.06 -6.28 -10.73
CA VAL A 53 -3.92 -7.12 -11.94
C VAL A 53 -4.11 -8.60 -11.63
N VAL A 54 -3.54 -9.08 -10.52
CA VAL A 54 -3.73 -10.46 -10.06
C VAL A 54 -5.19 -10.73 -9.70
N ASP A 55 -5.85 -9.79 -9.02
CA ASP A 55 -7.26 -9.89 -8.68
C ASP A 55 -8.15 -9.97 -9.93
N MET A 56 -7.86 -9.19 -10.97
CA MET A 56 -8.57 -9.30 -12.26
C MET A 56 -8.37 -10.68 -12.90
N TYR A 57 -7.13 -11.17 -12.92
CA TYR A 57 -6.79 -12.47 -13.49
C TYR A 57 -7.50 -13.62 -12.76
N LEU A 58 -7.44 -13.62 -11.44
CA LEU A 58 -8.12 -14.63 -10.60
C LEU A 58 -9.64 -14.52 -10.72
N SER A 59 -10.18 -13.31 -10.82
CA SER A 59 -11.61 -13.08 -11.02
C SER A 59 -12.10 -13.72 -12.32
N ASN A 60 -11.34 -13.63 -13.40
CA ASN A 60 -11.69 -14.25 -14.69
C ASN A 60 -11.62 -15.79 -14.65
N LEU A 61 -10.67 -16.36 -13.90
CA LEU A 61 -10.50 -17.82 -13.79
C LEU A 61 -11.60 -18.53 -12.99
N LEU A 62 -12.36 -17.81 -12.16
CA LEU A 62 -13.40 -18.36 -11.27
C LEU A 62 -14.62 -18.99 -11.99
N GLY A 63 -14.65 -18.97 -13.33
CA GLY A 63 -15.69 -19.64 -14.14
C GLY A 63 -15.18 -20.76 -15.05
N GLU A 64 -13.87 -20.91 -15.24
CA GLU A 64 -13.31 -21.78 -16.30
C GLU A 64 -12.50 -22.97 -15.76
N ALA A 65 -11.94 -22.86 -14.55
CA ALA A 65 -10.97 -23.80 -14.02
C ALA A 65 -11.45 -24.55 -12.76
N PRO A 66 -10.92 -25.75 -12.47
CA PRO A 66 -11.26 -26.48 -11.25
C PRO A 66 -10.84 -25.70 -9.99
N MET A 67 -11.78 -25.50 -9.06
CA MET A 67 -11.60 -24.66 -7.87
C MET A 67 -10.38 -24.96 -7.00
N ARG A 68 -9.90 -26.21 -6.98
CA ARG A 68 -8.68 -26.59 -6.24
C ARG A 68 -7.40 -26.00 -6.85
N ALA A 69 -7.34 -25.88 -8.17
CA ALA A 69 -6.19 -25.29 -8.86
C ALA A 69 -6.17 -23.76 -8.66
N VAL A 70 -7.33 -23.12 -8.79
CA VAL A 70 -7.50 -21.67 -8.56
C VAL A 70 -7.06 -21.27 -7.15
N ARG A 71 -7.47 -22.02 -6.11
CA ARG A 71 -7.05 -21.75 -4.72
C ARG A 71 -5.55 -21.88 -4.48
N ARG A 72 -4.85 -22.79 -5.17
CA ARG A 72 -3.39 -22.93 -5.05
C ARG A 72 -2.66 -21.76 -5.71
N MET A 73 -3.12 -21.35 -6.90
CA MET A 73 -2.59 -20.20 -7.62
C MET A 73 -2.81 -18.90 -6.82
N GLU A 74 -4.01 -18.73 -6.27
CA GLU A 74 -4.37 -17.62 -5.38
C GLU A 74 -3.44 -17.54 -4.17
N ALA A 75 -3.20 -18.65 -3.47
CA ALA A 75 -2.31 -18.67 -2.32
C ALA A 75 -0.86 -18.30 -2.68
N ALA A 76 -0.34 -18.82 -3.79
CA ALA A 76 1.02 -18.50 -4.25
C ALA A 76 1.17 -17.03 -4.66
N LEU A 77 0.21 -16.51 -5.43
CA LEU A 77 0.20 -15.10 -5.84
C LEU A 77 0.03 -14.16 -4.65
N ARG A 78 -0.77 -14.55 -3.64
CA ARG A 78 -0.90 -13.76 -2.40
C ARG A 78 0.43 -13.66 -1.68
N ILE A 79 1.17 -14.76 -1.54
CA ILE A 79 2.49 -14.74 -0.88
C ILE A 79 3.42 -13.80 -1.63
N ALA A 80 3.45 -13.86 -2.97
CA ALA A 80 4.27 -12.97 -3.79
C ALA A 80 3.89 -11.49 -3.59
N ILE A 81 2.60 -11.15 -3.60
CA ILE A 81 2.11 -9.79 -3.36
C ILE A 81 2.43 -9.32 -1.94
N GLN A 82 2.25 -10.20 -0.94
CA GLN A 82 2.58 -9.88 0.44
C GLN A 82 4.07 -9.61 0.62
N LEU A 83 4.95 -10.40 -0.01
CA LEU A 83 6.39 -10.15 0.00
C LEU A 83 6.75 -8.85 -0.71
N LEU A 84 6.15 -8.58 -1.88
CA LEU A 84 6.37 -7.34 -2.62
C LEU A 84 5.98 -6.11 -1.78
N SER A 85 4.81 -6.16 -1.15
CA SER A 85 4.34 -5.11 -0.26
C SER A 85 5.17 -5.00 1.01
N LEU A 86 5.65 -6.10 1.57
CA LEU A 86 6.56 -6.09 2.72
C LEU A 86 7.86 -5.34 2.39
N VAL A 87 8.46 -5.69 1.24
CA VAL A 87 9.69 -5.03 0.74
C VAL A 87 9.44 -3.55 0.49
N ALA A 88 8.24 -3.15 0.08
CA ALA A 88 7.88 -1.74 -0.09
C ALA A 88 7.66 -1.02 1.25
N LEU A 89 7.06 -1.67 2.25
CA LEU A 89 6.74 -1.09 3.56
C LEU A 89 7.98 -0.88 4.42
N ILE A 90 9.00 -1.74 4.31
CA ILE A 90 10.23 -1.65 5.13
C ILE A 90 10.94 -0.28 4.95
N PRO A 91 11.26 0.19 3.73
CA PRO A 91 11.84 1.51 3.50
C PRO A 91 10.97 2.65 4.05
N VAL A 92 9.64 2.55 3.91
CA VAL A 92 8.70 3.56 4.43
C VAL A 92 8.76 3.59 5.95
N ALA A 93 8.65 2.43 6.60
CA ALA A 93 8.72 2.27 8.05
C ALA A 93 10.03 2.85 8.61
N ILE A 94 11.18 2.46 8.03
CA ILE A 94 12.50 3.01 8.39
C ILE A 94 12.49 4.53 8.27
N ALA A 95 12.01 5.06 7.14
CA ALA A 95 12.01 6.49 6.91
C ALA A 95 11.07 7.25 7.87
N VAL A 96 9.92 6.69 8.27
CA VAL A 96 9.02 7.36 9.22
C VAL A 96 9.46 7.21 10.67
N THR A 97 10.23 6.17 11.00
CA THR A 97 10.70 5.87 12.36
C THR A 97 11.65 6.97 12.87
N PRO A 98 11.39 7.59 14.03
CA PRO A 98 12.35 8.51 14.67
C PRO A 98 13.64 7.76 15.03
N THR A 99 14.80 8.43 14.93
CA THR A 99 16.12 7.82 15.22
C THR A 99 16.24 7.19 16.61
N ALA A 100 15.47 7.67 17.60
CA ALA A 100 15.41 7.11 18.94
C ALA A 100 14.71 5.74 19.04
N ALA A 101 13.93 5.34 18.03
CA ALA A 101 13.08 4.14 18.07
C ALA A 101 13.65 2.94 17.29
N TYR A 102 14.82 3.08 16.63
CA TYR A 102 15.46 1.99 15.87
C TYR A 102 15.81 0.76 16.73
N ALA A 103 15.90 0.91 18.06
CA ALA A 103 16.34 -0.15 18.96
C ALA A 103 15.25 -1.15 19.38
N VAL A 104 13.95 -0.83 19.23
CA VAL A 104 12.88 -1.59 19.93
C VAL A 104 11.94 -2.34 18.98
N VAL A 105 11.83 -1.93 17.71
CA VAL A 105 10.72 -2.36 16.87
C VAL A 105 10.93 -3.66 16.07
N PRO A 106 12.14 -4.13 15.67
CA PRO A 106 12.19 -5.22 14.70
C PRO A 106 11.97 -6.63 15.29
N LEU A 107 11.94 -6.81 16.61
CA LEU A 107 11.97 -8.14 17.25
C LEU A 107 10.62 -8.69 17.73
N GLY A 108 9.56 -7.86 17.80
CA GLY A 108 8.25 -8.26 18.34
C GLY A 108 7.24 -8.84 17.33
N LEU A 109 7.59 -8.94 16.05
CA LEU A 109 6.65 -9.13 14.93
C LEU A 109 6.30 -10.60 14.60
N ILE A 110 6.34 -11.50 15.57
CA ILE A 110 6.38 -12.96 15.29
C ILE A 110 5.00 -13.60 15.03
N ILE A 111 3.85 -12.93 15.25
CA ILE A 111 2.53 -13.62 15.18
C ILE A 111 1.43 -12.82 14.44
N ALA A 112 1.78 -11.85 13.59
CA ALA A 112 0.78 -11.11 12.79
C ALA A 112 1.18 -11.07 11.32
N PRO A 113 0.24 -10.82 10.38
CA PRO A 113 0.63 -10.47 9.02
C PRO A 113 1.49 -9.21 9.10
N LEU A 114 2.81 -9.38 8.90
CA LEU A 114 3.84 -8.33 9.03
C LEU A 114 3.45 -7.04 8.31
N ASN A 115 2.80 -7.16 7.15
CA ASN A 115 2.30 -6.04 6.37
C ASN A 115 1.25 -5.21 7.13
N ALA A 116 0.30 -5.85 7.81
CA ALA A 116 -0.71 -5.15 8.59
C ALA A 116 -0.08 -4.36 9.73
N VAL A 117 0.86 -4.97 10.45
CA VAL A 117 1.52 -4.32 11.60
C VAL A 117 2.37 -3.14 11.13
N LEU A 118 3.21 -3.33 10.10
CA LEU A 118 3.99 -2.25 9.54
C LEU A 118 3.10 -1.13 9.00
N SER A 119 1.98 -1.48 8.36
CA SER A 119 1.03 -0.50 7.85
C SER A 119 0.38 0.31 8.98
N PHE A 120 -0.11 -0.34 10.04
CA PHE A 120 -0.68 0.38 11.19
C PHE A 120 0.36 1.20 11.93
N TYR A 121 1.60 0.72 12.03
CA TYR A 121 2.71 1.49 12.57
C TYR A 121 2.97 2.76 11.76
N ILE A 122 3.10 2.65 10.43
CA ILE A 122 3.29 3.80 9.55
C ILE A 122 2.09 4.75 9.66
N ALA A 123 0.87 4.22 9.70
CA ALA A 123 -0.34 5.01 9.85
C ALA A 123 -0.32 5.83 11.15
N ALA A 124 0.04 5.21 12.28
CA ALA A 124 0.12 5.89 13.58
C ALA A 124 1.19 6.98 13.59
N VAL A 125 2.41 6.68 13.13
CA VAL A 125 3.52 7.65 13.12
C VAL A 125 3.22 8.84 12.19
N THR A 126 2.65 8.58 11.02
CA THR A 126 2.27 9.63 10.08
C THR A 126 1.06 10.42 10.55
N PHE A 127 0.16 9.81 11.33
CA PHE A 127 -0.99 10.48 11.95
C PHE A 127 -0.50 11.54 12.96
N VAL A 128 0.35 11.15 13.91
CA VAL A 128 0.91 12.07 14.91
C VAL A 128 1.58 13.26 14.21
N LYS A 129 2.44 12.97 13.21
CA LYS A 129 3.10 14.02 12.41
C LYS A 129 2.10 14.92 11.66
N SER A 130 0.98 14.37 11.20
CA SER A 130 -0.04 15.16 10.49
C SER A 130 -0.78 16.11 11.42
N LEU A 131 -1.06 15.68 12.66
CA LEU A 131 -1.63 16.52 13.71
C LEU A 131 -0.66 17.63 14.10
N ASP A 132 0.61 17.29 14.32
CA ASP A 132 1.65 18.27 14.68
C ASP A 132 1.82 19.37 13.63
N ARG A 133 1.62 19.03 12.35
CA ARG A 133 1.78 19.94 11.21
C ARG A 133 0.47 20.61 10.76
N GLY A 134 -0.67 20.27 11.37
CA GLY A 134 -1.98 20.74 10.92
C GLY A 134 -2.33 20.34 9.48
N SER A 135 -1.69 19.29 8.95
CA SER A 135 -1.84 18.84 7.57
C SER A 135 -2.86 17.70 7.47
N PRO A 136 -3.58 17.54 6.34
CA PRO A 136 -4.56 16.47 6.20
C PRO A 136 -3.90 15.07 6.29
N PRO A 137 -4.47 14.12 7.06
CA PRO A 137 -3.86 12.83 7.37
C PRO A 137 -3.98 11.79 6.25
N TYR A 138 -3.88 12.19 4.98
CA TYR A 138 -4.13 11.29 3.84
C TYR A 138 -3.19 10.07 3.82
N ILE A 139 -1.91 10.27 4.12
CA ILE A 139 -0.93 9.17 4.16
C ILE A 139 -1.28 8.18 5.27
N SER A 140 -1.65 8.69 6.45
CA SER A 140 -2.06 7.85 7.58
C SER A 140 -3.29 7.02 7.23
N LEU A 141 -4.31 7.64 6.65
CA LEU A 141 -5.53 6.97 6.21
C LEU A 141 -5.23 5.89 5.16
N ALA A 142 -4.35 6.16 4.19
CA ALA A 142 -3.98 5.19 3.17
C ALA A 142 -3.40 3.90 3.78
N PHE A 143 -2.46 4.04 4.72
CA PHE A 143 -1.86 2.89 5.42
C PHE A 143 -2.82 2.24 6.43
N PHE A 144 -3.74 2.99 7.04
CA PHE A 144 -4.76 2.38 7.88
C PHE A 144 -5.65 1.44 7.08
N PHE A 145 -6.18 1.90 5.93
CA PHE A 145 -7.01 1.06 5.06
C PHE A 145 -6.22 -0.09 4.43
N TYR A 146 -4.92 0.09 4.15
CA TYR A 146 -4.09 -1.01 3.68
C TYR A 146 -3.93 -2.09 4.74
N GLY A 147 -3.71 -1.69 6.00
CA GLY A 147 -3.66 -2.61 7.13
C GLY A 147 -4.94 -3.43 7.26
N LEU A 148 -6.10 -2.80 7.08
CA LEU A 148 -7.39 -3.48 7.08
C LEU A 148 -7.58 -4.44 5.89
N SER A 149 -7.13 -4.07 4.69
CA SER A 149 -7.17 -4.95 3.52
C SER A 149 -6.33 -6.21 3.73
N THR A 150 -5.12 -6.07 4.27
CA THR A 150 -4.21 -7.22 4.44
C THR A 150 -4.72 -8.30 5.40
N THR A 151 -5.64 -7.95 6.31
CA THR A 151 -6.27 -8.90 7.24
C THR A 151 -7.59 -9.46 6.71
N ALA A 152 -8.13 -8.88 5.63
CA ALA A 152 -9.39 -9.29 5.06
C ALA A 152 -9.27 -10.56 4.19
N PRO A 153 -10.37 -11.31 4.00
CA PRO A 153 -10.44 -12.38 3.01
C PRO A 153 -10.26 -11.82 1.60
N ILE A 154 -9.49 -12.54 0.78
CA ILE A 154 -9.27 -12.22 -0.64
C ILE A 154 -10.61 -12.28 -1.37
N LEU A 155 -10.77 -11.44 -2.37
CA LEU A 155 -11.99 -11.33 -3.17
C LEU A 155 -13.22 -10.79 -2.42
N SER A 156 -13.10 -10.51 -1.13
CA SER A 156 -14.18 -9.88 -0.37
C SER A 156 -14.41 -8.45 -0.83
N LEU A 157 -15.66 -8.01 -0.77
CA LEU A 157 -16.03 -6.62 -1.08
C LEU A 157 -15.34 -5.65 -0.11
N PHE A 158 -15.19 -6.05 1.15
CA PHE A 158 -14.50 -5.25 2.17
C PHE A 158 -13.02 -5.00 1.79
N ASP A 159 -12.30 -6.05 1.40
CA ASP A 159 -10.91 -5.95 0.94
C ASP A 159 -10.78 -5.03 -0.29
N LEU A 160 -11.67 -5.17 -1.28
CA LEU A 160 -11.69 -4.33 -2.46
C LEU A 160 -11.93 -2.85 -2.12
N LEU A 161 -12.90 -2.56 -1.25
CA LEU A 161 -13.18 -1.19 -0.80
C LEU A 161 -12.03 -0.60 0.01
N ALA A 162 -11.41 -1.39 0.88
CA ALA A 162 -10.24 -0.97 1.65
C ALA A 162 -9.06 -0.61 0.71
N ARG A 163 -8.78 -1.44 -0.30
CA ARG A 163 -7.73 -1.16 -1.30
C ARG A 163 -8.05 0.06 -2.15
N LEU A 164 -9.31 0.25 -2.53
CA LEU A 164 -9.76 1.47 -3.22
C LEU A 164 -9.48 2.71 -2.37
N LEU A 165 -9.87 2.68 -1.09
CA LEU A 165 -9.61 3.78 -0.17
C LEU A 165 -8.10 4.03 0.00
N THR A 166 -7.29 2.98 0.12
CA THR A 166 -5.82 3.10 0.12
C THR A 166 -5.32 3.86 -1.10
N ALA A 167 -5.74 3.45 -2.31
CA ALA A 167 -5.31 4.10 -3.56
C ALA A 167 -5.80 5.56 -3.66
N VAL A 168 -7.03 5.84 -3.24
CA VAL A 168 -7.60 7.19 -3.23
C VAL A 168 -6.82 8.10 -2.29
N PHE A 169 -6.61 7.70 -1.04
CA PHE A 169 -5.88 8.53 -0.08
C PHE A 169 -4.40 8.70 -0.45
N LEU A 170 -3.78 7.69 -1.04
CA LEU A 170 -2.43 7.79 -1.60
C LEU A 170 -2.38 8.83 -2.72
N ALA A 171 -3.30 8.77 -3.68
CA ALA A 171 -3.39 9.74 -4.78
C ALA A 171 -3.69 11.16 -4.29
N LEU A 172 -4.60 11.32 -3.31
CA LEU A 172 -4.92 12.60 -2.68
C LEU A 172 -3.71 13.20 -1.96
N SER A 173 -2.91 12.38 -1.27
CA SER A 173 -1.68 12.85 -0.63
C SER A 173 -0.71 13.45 -1.64
N VAL A 174 -0.54 12.79 -2.80
CA VAL A 174 0.32 13.24 -3.89
C VAL A 174 -0.24 14.50 -4.56
N TYR A 175 -1.54 14.59 -4.75
CA TYR A 175 -2.21 15.76 -5.29
C TYR A 175 -2.05 16.98 -4.38
N HIS A 176 -2.33 16.81 -3.08
CA HIS A 176 -2.22 17.88 -2.10
C HIS A 176 -0.78 18.38 -1.95
N ALA A 177 0.21 17.47 -1.93
CA ALA A 177 1.62 17.84 -1.91
C ALA A 177 2.04 18.66 -3.15
N GLN A 178 1.49 18.36 -4.32
CA GLN A 178 1.74 19.17 -5.53
C GLN A 178 1.06 20.53 -5.49
N ALA A 179 -0.16 20.61 -4.93
CA ALA A 179 -0.88 21.87 -4.79
C ALA A 179 -0.15 22.82 -3.82
N ALA A 180 0.44 22.29 -2.75
CA ALA A 180 1.20 23.07 -1.77
C ALA A 180 2.59 23.51 -2.28
N ALA A 181 3.11 22.94 -3.37
CA ALA A 181 4.41 23.26 -3.95
C ALA A 181 4.34 24.32 -5.07
N LYS A 182 3.14 24.79 -5.41
CA LYS A 182 2.89 25.89 -6.36
C LYS A 182 2.65 27.18 -5.62
#